data_AF-A0A4R6R6N4-F1
#
_entry.id   AF-A0A4R6R6N4-F1
#
_cell.length_a   1.000
_cell.length_b   1.000
_cell.length_c   1.000
_cell.angle_alpha   90.00
_cell.angle_beta   90.00
_cell.angle_gamma   90.00
#
_symmetry.space_group_name_H-M   'P 1'
#
loop_
_entity.id
_entity.type
_entity.pdbx_description
1 polymer ?
#
loop_
_entity_poly.entity_id
_entity_poly.type
_entity_poly.pdbx_seq_one_letter_code
_entity_poly.pdbx_strand_id
1 'polypeptide(L)' 'MKQSSLGLGTSTKRTRRREFLDEMDRVVPWSDLVV' A
#
# COMPACT_ATOMS: atom_id res chain seq x y z
N MET A 1 -11.21 -7.09 -15.91
CA MET A 1 -11.55 -7.94 -14.74
C MET A 1 -11.56 -7.07 -13.50
N LYS A 2 -12.68 -6.97 -12.79
CA LYS A 2 -12.74 -6.24 -11.52
C LYS A 2 -12.44 -7.23 -10.40
N GLN A 3 -11.53 -6.90 -9.49
CA GLN A 3 -11.10 -7.78 -8.39
C GLN A 3 -12.27 -8.31 -7.54
N SER A 4 -13.36 -7.53 -7.45
CA SER A 4 -14.61 -7.93 -6.80
C SER A 4 -15.28 -9.16 -7.42
N SER A 5 -15.08 -9.42 -8.71
CA SER A 5 -15.67 -10.59 -9.38
C SER A 5 -14.92 -11.89 -9.13
N LEU A 6 -13.79 -11.85 -8.40
CA LEU A 6 -12.92 -13.01 -8.16
C LEU A 6 -13.10 -13.63 -6.77
N GLY A 7 -14.00 -13.10 -5.93
CA GLY A 7 -14.23 -13.62 -4.57
C GLY A 7 -13.02 -13.50 -3.64
N LEU A 8 -11.94 -12.85 -4.08
CA LEU A 8 -10.75 -12.58 -3.28
C LEU A 8 -11.11 -11.44 -2.32
N GLY A 9 -11.45 -11.80 -1.09
CA GLY A 9 -11.71 -10.82 -0.04
C GLY A 9 -10.53 -9.84 0.08
N THR A 10 -10.83 -8.56 0.23
CA THR A 10 -9.83 -7.53 0.53
C THR A 10 -9.28 -7.78 1.92
N SER A 11 -8.28 -8.66 2.04
CA SER A 11 -7.64 -8.97 3.30
C SER A 11 -7.00 -7.68 3.84
N THR A 12 -7.56 -7.16 4.93
CA THR A 12 -7.07 -5.98 5.63
C THR A 12 -5.90 -6.30 6.55
N LYS A 13 -5.40 -7.55 6.53
CA LYS A 13 -4.25 -7.98 7.32
C LYS A 13 -3.07 -7.07 6.99
N ARG A 14 -2.49 -6.45 8.03
CA ARG A 14 -1.23 -5.71 7.87
C ARG A 14 -0.18 -6.69 7.36
N THR A 15 0.29 -6.42 6.15
CA THR A 15 1.39 -7.17 5.54
C THR A 15 2.68 -6.43 5.87
N ARG A 16 3.80 -7.16 5.90
CA ARG A 16 5.12 -6.56 6.10
C ARG A 16 5.40 -5.44 5.08
N ARG A 17 4.89 -5.58 3.86
CA ARG A 17 4.97 -4.54 2.82
C ARG A 17 4.22 -3.27 3.23
N ARG A 18 3.02 -3.39 3.81
CA ARG A 18 2.25 -2.24 4.28
C ARG A 18 2.98 -1.51 5.40
N GLU A 19 3.48 -2.24 6.39
CA GLU A 19 4.26 -1.67 7.50
C GLU A 19 5.52 -0.95 7.00
N PHE A 20 6.21 -1.54 6.02
CA PHE A 20 7.37 -0.91 5.39
C PHE A 20 7.01 0.39 4.65
N LEU A 21 5.91 0.40 3.89
CA LEU A 21 5.47 1.60 3.18
C LEU A 21 5.03 2.71 4.14
N ASP A 22 4.33 2.36 5.22
CA ASP A 22 3.94 3.31 6.27
C ASP A 22 5.16 3.97 6.94
N GLU A 23 6.28 3.24 7.06
CA GLU A 23 7.54 3.80 7.58
C GLU A 23 8.26 4.67 6.53
N MET A 24 8.22 4.28 5.25
CA MET A 24 8.78 5.10 4.16
C MET A 24 8.10 6.46 4.04
N ASP A 25 6.80 6.55 4.29
CA ASP A 25 6.06 7.82 4.33
C ASP A 25 6.58 8.83 5.36
N ARG A 26 7.33 8.38 6.37
CA ARG A 26 7.91 9.26 7.39
C ARG A 26 9.31 9.74 7.06
N VAL A 27 10.05 8.95 6.29
CA VAL A 27 11.49 9.19 6.06
C VAL A 27 11.81 9.63 4.63
N VAL A 28 10.86 9.47 3.70
CA VAL A 28 11.04 9.85 2.30
C VAL A 28 10.28 11.15 2.01
N PRO A 29 10.92 12.18 1.42
CA PRO A 29 10.26 13.41 1.02
C PRO A 29 9.48 13.20 -0.28
N TRP A 30 8.37 12.45 -0.22
CA TRP A 30 7.62 12.05 -1.41
C TRP A 30 7.16 13.21 -2.29
N SER A 31 6.78 14.34 -1.68
CA SER A 31 6.35 15.54 -2.39
C SER A 31 7.43 16.11 -3.32
N ASP A 32 8.70 15.89 -3.02
CA ASP A 32 9.82 16.37 -3.82
C ASP A 32 10.19 15.40 -4.96
N LEU A 33 9.68 14.17 -4.91
CA LEU A 33 10.02 13.07 -5.82
C LEU A 33 8.98 12.83 -6.92
N VAL A 34 7.80 13.43 -6.80
CA VAL A 34 6.72 13.29 -7.78
C VAL A 34 6.47 14.66 -8.41
N VAL A 35 7.10 14.89 -9.57
CA VAL A 35 6.93 16.07 -10.44
C VAL A 35 5.82 15.83 -11.46
#